data_AF-A0A6N8IIH8-F1
#
_entry.id   AF-A0A6N8IIH8-F1
#
_cell.length_a   1.000
_cell.length_b   1.000
_cell.length_c   1.000
_cell.angle_alpha   90.00
_cell.angle_beta   90.00
_cell.angle_gamma   90.00
#
_symmetry.space_group_name_H-M   'P 1'
#
loop_
_entity.id
_entity.type
_entity.pdbx_description
1 polymer ?
#
loop_
_entity_poly.entity_id
_entity_poly.type
_entity_poly.pdbx_seq_one_letter_code
_entity_poly.pdbx_strand_id
1 'polypeptide(L)'
;MKRKMKLIPSVAAACVLCAMLACATGCAGQQEGQAPAAEQSAPQQIAINQSPDKYTWYVKSYTGSNLANVGYVSLGGDLRDAYGASNVKLVPVCVDGSYVDVSSEEALEDYVVIGQNLEPNTEIRLAFELDENGEEYDNLVSSSSIDSIVLLVKRIGGSDTASFDIPLTEISPCPGPEVRHVQDYVGRNLAAAGYISLGGDLRDAYGKGNVELVPVADDGSFIDTGDIEVMKQYRVVSQNVEPNTEISFSFDPEYGNLVESQSLQEIELRVTRIDQ
;
A
#
# COMPACT_ATOMS: atom_id res chain seq x y z
N MET A 1 8.07 38.94 36.39
CA MET A 1 7.00 39.18 37.38
C MET A 1 5.72 38.50 36.90
N LYS A 2 5.16 37.62 37.72
CA LYS A 2 4.02 36.74 37.44
C LYS A 2 2.70 37.54 37.43
N ARG A 3 1.85 37.39 36.43
CA ARG A 3 0.42 37.76 36.53
C ARG A 3 -0.40 36.51 36.80
N LYS A 4 -0.95 36.46 38.01
CA LYS A 4 -1.93 35.49 38.49
C LYS A 4 -3.31 35.85 37.92
N MET A 5 -4.07 34.87 37.46
CA MET A 5 -5.51 35.00 37.27
C MET A 5 -6.23 34.08 38.25
N LYS A 6 -7.21 34.65 38.95
CA LYS A 6 -7.94 34.08 40.09
C LYS A 6 -9.14 33.24 39.62
N LEU A 7 -9.44 32.21 40.43
CA LEU A 7 -10.66 31.41 40.49
C LEU A 7 -11.96 32.23 40.55
N ILE A 8 -13.10 31.60 40.20
CA ILE A 8 -14.28 31.37 41.07
C ILE A 8 -15.12 30.18 40.52
N PRO A 9 -15.84 29.40 41.38
CA PRO A 9 -16.30 28.03 41.13
C PRO A 9 -17.84 27.85 41.17
N SER A 10 -18.28 26.57 41.19
CA SER A 10 -19.60 25.98 41.62
C SER A 10 -20.34 25.30 40.45
N VAL A 11 -21.01 24.15 40.57
CA VAL A 11 -21.85 23.61 41.66
C VAL A 11 -21.81 22.06 41.63
N ALA A 12 -21.80 21.46 42.82
CA ALA A 12 -21.99 20.03 43.06
C ALA A 12 -23.48 19.66 43.16
N ALA A 13 -23.85 18.46 42.74
CA ALA A 13 -25.07 17.80 43.21
C ALA A 13 -24.84 16.28 43.26
N ALA A 14 -24.85 15.76 44.49
CA ALA A 14 -24.90 14.34 44.82
C ALA A 14 -26.30 14.01 45.37
N CYS A 15 -26.74 12.76 45.17
CA CYS A 15 -27.61 11.91 46.03
C CYS A 15 -28.37 10.92 45.12
N VAL A 16 -28.15 9.60 45.14
CA VAL A 16 -28.26 8.55 46.19
C VAL A 16 -29.61 7.81 46.18
N LEU A 17 -29.51 6.52 45.86
CA LEU A 17 -30.19 5.29 46.34
C LEU A 17 -31.60 4.84 45.91
N CYS A 18 -31.69 3.49 45.92
CA CYS A 18 -32.82 2.57 46.13
C CYS A 18 -33.65 2.18 44.90
N ALA A 19 -34.13 0.95 44.70
CA ALA A 19 -34.04 -0.34 45.40
C ALA A 19 -34.57 -1.44 44.46
N MET A 20 -34.24 -2.70 44.75
CA MET A 20 -34.69 -3.91 44.05
C MET A 20 -36.22 -4.08 44.06
N LEU A 21 -36.78 -4.72 43.03
CA LEU A 21 -37.96 -5.59 43.19
C LEU A 21 -37.97 -6.69 42.11
N ALA A 22 -38.07 -7.94 42.56
CA ALA A 22 -38.30 -9.12 41.74
C ALA A 22 -39.81 -9.27 41.44
N CYS A 23 -40.16 -9.69 40.22
CA CYS A 23 -41.44 -10.32 39.92
C CYS A 23 -41.19 -11.54 39.03
N ALA A 24 -41.51 -12.72 39.55
CA ALA A 24 -41.67 -13.93 38.76
C ALA A 24 -43.15 -14.06 38.37
N THR A 25 -43.44 -14.19 37.09
CA THR A 25 -44.62 -14.88 36.55
C THR A 25 -44.30 -15.34 35.13
N GLY A 26 -44.54 -16.63 34.87
CA GLY A 26 -44.07 -17.34 33.68
C GLY A 26 -44.86 -17.09 32.40
N CYS A 27 -44.30 -17.60 31.31
CA CYS A 27 -45.00 -18.11 30.14
C CYS A 27 -44.10 -19.16 29.49
N ALA A 28 -44.67 -20.33 29.24
CA ALA A 28 -44.06 -21.37 28.42
C ALA A 28 -43.88 -20.88 26.97
N GLY A 29 -42.76 -21.24 26.35
CA GLY A 29 -42.52 -21.01 24.93
C GLY A 29 -41.16 -21.57 24.53
N GLN A 30 -41.17 -22.53 23.62
CA GLN A 30 -39.99 -23.12 22.99
C GLN A 30 -39.07 -22.04 22.42
N GLN A 31 -37.77 -22.12 22.71
CA GLN A 31 -36.73 -21.43 21.94
C GLN A 31 -35.87 -22.49 21.26
N GLU A 32 -36.16 -22.68 19.98
CA GLU A 32 -35.28 -23.32 19.02
C GLU A 32 -33.93 -22.61 19.00
N GLY A 33 -32.86 -23.40 18.84
CA GLY A 33 -31.49 -22.94 18.91
C GLY A 33 -31.20 -21.84 17.89
N GLN A 34 -30.87 -20.65 18.40
CA GLN A 34 -30.11 -19.67 17.65
C GLN A 34 -28.66 -20.15 17.57
N ALA A 35 -28.21 -20.45 16.35
CA ALA A 35 -26.79 -20.55 16.04
C ALA A 35 -26.11 -19.22 16.44
N PRO A 36 -24.93 -19.26 17.09
CA PRO A 36 -24.25 -18.04 17.47
C PRO A 36 -23.89 -17.25 16.22
N ALA A 37 -24.31 -15.98 16.19
CA ALA A 37 -23.82 -15.02 15.23
C ALA A 37 -22.29 -14.99 15.34
N ALA A 38 -21.61 -15.14 14.21
CA ALA A 38 -20.16 -15.00 14.16
C ALA A 38 -19.81 -13.61 14.70
N GLU A 39 -19.13 -13.59 15.84
CA GLU A 39 -18.52 -12.38 16.37
C GLU A 39 -17.49 -11.91 15.33
N GLN A 40 -17.82 -10.86 14.57
CA GLN A 40 -16.83 -10.07 13.87
C GLN A 40 -15.93 -9.47 14.94
N SER A 41 -14.82 -10.14 15.19
CA SER A 41 -13.74 -9.63 16.03
C SER A 41 -13.28 -8.30 15.45
N ALA A 42 -13.35 -7.24 16.25
CA ALA A 42 -12.75 -5.97 15.88
C ALA A 42 -11.25 -6.20 15.57
N PRO A 43 -10.70 -5.62 14.48
CA PRO A 43 -9.32 -5.84 14.11
C PRO A 43 -8.41 -5.48 15.29
N GLN A 44 -7.57 -6.43 15.72
CA GLN A 44 -6.61 -6.19 16.78
C GLN A 44 -5.63 -5.10 16.34
N GLN A 45 -5.54 -4.02 17.10
CA GLN A 45 -4.59 -2.96 16.84
C GLN A 45 -3.17 -3.48 17.11
N ILE A 46 -2.38 -3.67 16.05
CA ILE A 46 -1.00 -4.15 16.14
C ILE A 46 -0.11 -2.98 16.59
N ALA A 47 0.66 -3.19 17.67
CA ALA A 47 1.65 -2.23 18.11
C ALA A 47 2.85 -2.21 17.14
N ILE A 48 3.22 -1.01 16.69
CA ILE A 48 4.37 -0.81 15.78
C ILE A 48 5.61 -0.46 16.60
N ASN A 49 6.72 -1.14 16.27
CA ASN A 49 8.03 -0.90 16.85
C ASN A 49 8.46 0.55 16.64
N GLN A 50 9.08 1.13 17.66
CA GLN A 50 9.69 2.45 17.53
C GLN A 50 11.02 2.32 16.79
N SER A 51 11.28 3.25 15.87
CA SER A 51 12.54 3.32 15.16
C SER A 51 13.70 3.54 16.15
N PRO A 52 14.72 2.67 16.15
CA PRO A 52 15.85 2.82 17.07
C PRO A 52 16.80 3.97 16.67
N ASP A 53 16.80 4.34 15.39
CA ASP A 53 17.65 5.35 14.78
C ASP A 53 17.01 5.89 13.49
N LYS A 54 17.74 6.71 12.73
CA LYS A 54 17.26 7.26 11.45
C LYS A 54 17.29 6.26 10.28
N TYR A 55 18.00 5.14 10.42
CA TYR A 55 18.25 4.15 9.37
C TYR A 55 17.20 3.04 9.34
N THR A 56 16.55 2.78 10.47
CA THR A 56 15.63 1.64 10.62
C THR A 56 14.22 2.10 10.92
N TRP A 57 13.28 1.69 10.07
CA TRP A 57 11.85 1.92 10.22
C TRP A 57 11.08 0.61 10.12
N TYR A 58 9.80 0.63 10.48
CA TYR A 58 8.98 -0.57 10.56
C TYR A 58 7.68 -0.37 9.80
N VAL A 59 7.36 -1.31 8.89
CA VAL A 59 6.11 -1.32 8.13
C VAL A 59 4.92 -1.18 9.08
N LYS A 60 4.02 -0.24 8.77
CA LYS A 60 2.80 0.03 9.55
C LYS A 60 1.74 -1.06 9.29
N SER A 61 0.75 -1.13 10.18
CA SER A 61 -0.45 -1.93 9.96
C SER A 61 -1.49 -1.09 9.23
N TYR A 62 -1.74 -1.42 7.96
CA TYR A 62 -2.73 -0.74 7.12
C TYR A 62 -4.09 -1.45 7.12
N THR A 63 -4.12 -2.76 7.32
CA THR A 63 -5.35 -3.57 7.37
C THR A 63 -6.39 -2.98 8.32
N GLY A 64 -7.63 -2.85 7.83
CA GLY A 64 -8.76 -2.24 8.53
C GLY A 64 -8.87 -0.72 8.36
N SER A 65 -7.88 -0.06 7.76
CA SER A 65 -7.92 1.38 7.52
C SER A 65 -8.72 1.70 6.26
N ASN A 66 -9.46 2.81 6.30
CA ASN A 66 -9.94 3.45 5.08
C ASN A 66 -8.75 3.98 4.29
N LEU A 67 -8.74 3.80 2.97
CA LEU A 67 -7.59 4.12 2.13
C LEU A 67 -7.28 5.62 2.08
N ALA A 68 -8.27 6.50 2.25
CA ALA A 68 -8.05 7.95 2.35
C ALA A 68 -7.32 8.36 3.63
N ASN A 69 -7.29 7.51 4.67
CA ASN A 69 -6.55 7.75 5.91
C ASN A 69 -5.14 7.14 5.89
N VAL A 70 -4.72 6.58 4.76
CA VAL A 70 -3.46 5.85 4.61
C VAL A 70 -2.49 6.66 3.77
N GLY A 71 -1.46 7.21 4.41
CA GLY A 71 -0.41 7.96 3.71
C GLY A 71 -0.89 9.31 3.16
N TYR A 72 -0.38 9.70 2.00
CA TYR A 72 -0.72 10.92 1.25
C TYR A 72 -0.47 10.72 -0.24
N VAL A 73 -1.16 11.49 -1.08
CA VAL A 73 -0.91 11.53 -2.53
C VAL A 73 0.28 12.47 -2.80
N SER A 74 1.35 11.94 -3.36
CA SER A 74 2.54 12.71 -3.71
C SER A 74 2.29 13.61 -4.93
N LEU A 75 3.16 14.61 -5.14
CA LEU A 75 3.11 15.47 -6.34
C LEU A 75 3.23 14.67 -7.65
N GLY A 76 3.84 13.48 -7.61
CA GLY A 76 3.93 12.56 -8.74
C GLY A 76 2.67 11.72 -8.97
N GLY A 77 1.62 11.89 -8.16
CA GLY A 77 0.36 11.15 -8.27
C GLY A 77 0.37 9.77 -7.61
N ASP A 78 1.49 9.34 -7.02
CA ASP A 78 1.53 8.09 -6.24
C ASP A 78 0.94 8.28 -4.84
N LEU A 79 0.19 7.29 -4.34
CA LEU A 79 -0.09 7.14 -2.91
C LEU A 79 1.19 6.70 -2.20
N ARG A 80 1.62 7.44 -1.18
CA ARG A 80 2.86 7.18 -0.45
C ARG A 80 2.68 7.33 1.04
N ASP A 81 3.55 6.72 1.82
CA ASP A 81 3.61 6.93 3.26
C ASP A 81 5.04 7.18 3.72
N ALA A 82 5.16 8.00 4.77
CA ALA A 82 6.43 8.47 5.29
C ALA A 82 7.05 7.44 6.26
N TYR A 83 8.33 7.19 6.05
CA TYR A 83 9.22 6.35 6.85
C TYR A 83 10.55 7.09 7.03
N GLY A 84 10.58 7.99 8.02
CA GLY A 84 11.72 8.89 8.25
C GLY A 84 11.91 9.89 7.12
N ALA A 85 13.14 9.96 6.60
CA ALA A 85 13.47 10.77 5.43
C ALA A 85 13.05 10.12 4.10
N SER A 86 12.62 8.85 4.12
CA SER A 86 12.12 8.14 2.95
C SER A 86 10.60 8.15 2.89
N ASN A 87 10.08 7.88 1.70
CA ASN A 87 8.67 7.60 1.48
C ASN A 87 8.54 6.33 0.65
N VAL A 88 7.62 5.46 1.05
CA VAL A 88 7.36 4.17 0.40
C VAL A 88 6.06 4.27 -0.38
N LYS A 89 6.06 3.78 -1.63
CA LYS A 89 4.85 3.76 -2.46
C LYS A 89 3.86 2.75 -1.91
N LEU A 90 2.60 3.13 -1.78
CA LEU A 90 1.51 2.23 -1.45
C LEU A 90 0.76 1.91 -2.73
N VAL A 91 0.55 0.62 -3.01
CA VAL A 91 -0.05 0.14 -4.27
C VAL A 91 -1.37 -0.55 -3.95
N PRO A 92 -2.51 0.15 -4.07
CA PRO A 92 -3.82 -0.47 -3.89
C PRO A 92 -4.13 -1.45 -5.02
N VAL A 93 -4.62 -2.63 -4.67
CA VAL A 93 -5.11 -3.66 -5.59
C VAL A 93 -6.52 -4.02 -5.16
N CYS A 94 -7.51 -3.72 -6.01
CA CYS A 94 -8.90 -4.04 -5.68
C CYS A 94 -9.18 -5.53 -5.90
N VAL A 95 -9.95 -6.14 -5.00
CA VAL A 95 -10.39 -7.55 -5.05
C VAL A 95 -11.17 -7.95 -6.31
N ASP A 96 -11.73 -6.97 -7.03
CA ASP A 96 -12.43 -7.14 -8.30
C ASP A 96 -11.57 -6.75 -9.52
N GLY A 97 -10.32 -6.32 -9.29
CA GLY A 97 -9.39 -5.88 -10.33
C GLY A 97 -9.67 -4.47 -10.86
N SER A 98 -10.71 -3.79 -10.37
CA SER A 98 -11.03 -2.43 -10.79
C SER A 98 -9.90 -1.45 -10.45
N TYR A 99 -9.81 -0.40 -11.27
CA TYR A 99 -8.84 0.67 -11.07
C TYR A 99 -9.19 1.50 -9.84
N VAL A 100 -8.21 1.69 -8.96
CA VAL A 100 -8.29 2.58 -7.81
C VAL A 100 -7.62 3.90 -8.19
N ASP A 101 -8.40 4.97 -8.31
CA ASP A 101 -7.87 6.29 -8.64
C ASP A 101 -7.22 6.95 -7.42
N VAL A 102 -5.91 6.75 -7.29
CA VAL A 102 -5.12 7.33 -6.19
C VAL A 102 -4.88 8.84 -6.34
N SER A 103 -5.22 9.44 -7.48
CA SER A 103 -5.06 10.88 -7.68
C SER A 103 -6.21 11.70 -7.09
N SER A 104 -7.29 11.04 -6.66
CA SER A 104 -8.47 11.66 -6.06
C SER A 104 -8.64 11.18 -4.61
N GLU A 105 -8.40 12.06 -3.64
CA GLU A 105 -8.63 11.75 -2.22
C GLU A 105 -10.07 11.30 -1.95
N GLU A 106 -11.05 11.90 -2.63
CA GLU A 106 -12.46 11.51 -2.54
C GLU A 106 -12.69 10.07 -3.03
N ALA A 107 -12.02 9.66 -4.11
CA ALA A 107 -12.12 8.28 -4.59
C ALA A 107 -11.50 7.26 -3.61
N LEU A 108 -10.51 7.67 -2.81
CA LEU A 108 -9.90 6.81 -1.80
C LEU A 108 -10.83 6.53 -0.61
N GLU A 109 -11.79 7.42 -0.32
CA GLU A 109 -12.75 7.25 0.77
C GLU A 109 -13.65 6.03 0.57
N ASP A 110 -13.83 5.58 -0.67
CA ASP A 110 -14.66 4.43 -1.02
C ASP A 110 -14.01 3.08 -0.72
N TYR A 111 -12.76 3.04 -0.26
CA TYR A 111 -12.00 1.80 -0.11
C TYR A 111 -11.54 1.53 1.32
N VAL A 112 -11.51 0.25 1.69
CA VAL A 112 -10.90 -0.24 2.93
C VAL A 112 -9.82 -1.26 2.61
N VAL A 113 -8.69 -1.15 3.31
CA VAL A 113 -7.59 -2.11 3.23
C VAL A 113 -7.97 -3.38 3.99
N ILE A 114 -7.88 -4.53 3.32
CA ILE A 114 -8.20 -5.85 3.89
C ILE A 114 -6.99 -6.79 3.94
N GLY A 115 -5.88 -6.40 3.33
CA GLY A 115 -4.61 -7.14 3.40
C GLY A 115 -3.44 -6.27 2.94
N GLN A 116 -2.23 -6.72 3.24
CA GLN A 116 -0.98 -6.11 2.80
C GLN A 116 0.06 -7.21 2.56
N ASN A 117 0.95 -7.03 1.60
CA ASN A 117 1.94 -8.07 1.24
C ASN A 117 3.12 -8.17 2.23
N LEU A 118 3.43 -7.09 2.95
CA LEU A 118 4.46 -7.09 3.99
C LEU A 118 3.82 -7.09 5.37
N GLU A 119 4.27 -7.95 6.27
CA GLU A 119 3.75 -7.97 7.65
C GLU A 119 4.10 -6.67 8.39
N PRO A 120 3.21 -6.16 9.27
CA PRO A 120 3.55 -5.08 10.18
C PRO A 120 4.82 -5.42 10.98
N ASN A 121 5.66 -4.42 11.25
CA ASN A 121 6.99 -4.59 11.86
C ASN A 121 8.07 -5.25 10.98
N THR A 122 7.82 -5.46 9.69
CA THR A 122 8.91 -5.72 8.72
C THR A 122 9.87 -4.51 8.70
N GLU A 123 11.18 -4.76 8.76
CA GLU A 123 12.21 -3.72 8.75
C GLU A 123 12.34 -3.05 7.38
N ILE A 124 12.31 -1.71 7.37
CA ILE A 124 12.71 -0.86 6.25
C ILE A 124 14.06 -0.26 6.63
N ARG A 125 15.09 -0.54 5.84
CA ARG A 125 16.44 0.00 6.02
C ARG A 125 16.70 1.11 5.02
N LEU A 126 17.23 2.22 5.52
CA LEU A 126 17.60 3.39 4.73
C LEU A 126 19.11 3.54 4.71
N ALA A 127 19.64 3.83 3.52
CA ALA A 127 20.97 4.39 3.35
C ALA A 127 20.83 5.83 2.88
N PHE A 128 21.73 6.70 3.31
CA PHE A 128 21.71 8.12 2.96
C PHE A 128 22.85 8.44 2.00
N GLU A 129 22.70 9.55 1.30
CA GLU A 129 23.74 10.09 0.43
C GLU A 129 24.89 10.66 1.28
N LEU A 130 26.10 10.57 0.75
CA LEU A 130 27.29 11.19 1.32
C LEU A 130 27.59 12.48 0.57
N ASP A 131 28.10 13.48 1.28
CA ASP A 131 28.66 14.68 0.69
C ASP A 131 30.05 14.43 0.09
N GLU A 132 30.66 15.47 -0.46
CA GLU A 132 31.99 15.42 -1.08
C GLU A 132 33.12 15.04 -0.10
N ASN A 133 32.87 15.17 1.22
CA ASN A 133 33.82 14.83 2.29
C ASN A 133 33.57 13.43 2.87
N GLY A 134 32.53 12.73 2.41
CA GLY A 134 32.10 11.44 2.95
C GLY A 134 31.24 11.56 4.22
N GLU A 135 30.74 12.75 4.54
CA GLU A 135 29.77 12.97 5.61
C GLU A 135 28.35 12.72 5.11
N GLU A 136 27.54 12.04 5.91
CA GLU A 136 26.20 11.65 5.50
C GLU A 136 25.21 12.80 5.63
N TYR A 137 24.37 12.98 4.61
CA TYR A 137 23.22 13.88 4.70
C TYR A 137 22.14 13.28 5.62
N ASP A 138 21.58 14.09 6.51
CA ASP A 138 20.51 13.64 7.41
C ASP A 138 19.15 13.44 6.73
N ASN A 139 18.97 13.97 5.53
CA ASN A 139 17.67 14.05 4.85
C ASN A 139 17.66 13.54 3.40
N LEU A 140 18.82 13.14 2.85
CA LEU A 140 18.90 12.64 1.48
C LEU A 140 19.10 11.12 1.50
N VAL A 141 18.05 10.38 1.21
CA VAL A 141 18.09 8.91 1.17
C VAL A 141 18.62 8.46 -0.20
N SER A 142 19.70 7.69 -0.20
CA SER A 142 20.29 7.10 -1.40
C SER A 142 19.57 5.83 -1.81
N SER A 143 19.16 4.99 -0.85
CA SER A 143 18.38 3.78 -1.10
C SER A 143 17.50 3.40 0.09
N SER A 144 16.37 2.75 -0.22
CA SER A 144 15.48 2.09 0.73
C SER A 144 15.48 0.60 0.43
N SER A 145 15.41 -0.25 1.47
CA SER A 145 15.26 -1.68 1.27
C SER A 145 13.88 -2.06 0.73
N ILE A 146 12.88 -1.21 0.89
CA ILE A 146 11.52 -1.41 0.40
C ILE A 146 11.12 -0.20 -0.44
N ASP A 147 10.77 -0.44 -1.72
CA ASP A 147 10.31 0.59 -2.65
C ASP A 147 8.78 0.76 -2.58
N SER A 148 8.04 -0.33 -2.37
CA SER A 148 6.58 -0.31 -2.32
C SER A 148 5.97 -1.37 -1.41
N ILE A 149 4.76 -1.08 -0.93
CA ILE A 149 3.89 -2.00 -0.18
C ILE A 149 2.59 -2.16 -0.97
N VAL A 150 2.20 -3.39 -1.26
CA VAL A 150 0.94 -3.71 -1.92
C VAL A 150 -0.16 -3.82 -0.87
N LEU A 151 -1.26 -3.12 -1.11
CA LEU A 151 -2.45 -3.12 -0.24
C LEU A 151 -3.60 -3.77 -0.98
N LEU A 152 -4.11 -4.89 -0.47
CA LEU A 152 -5.36 -5.47 -0.96
C LEU A 152 -6.51 -4.63 -0.42
N VAL A 153 -7.37 -4.13 -1.31
CA VAL A 153 -8.48 -3.26 -0.96
C VAL A 153 -9.80 -3.78 -1.52
N LYS A 154 -10.89 -3.34 -0.91
CA LYS A 154 -12.24 -3.51 -1.44
C LYS A 154 -13.02 -2.21 -1.34
N ARG A 155 -14.02 -2.06 -2.19
CA ARG A 155 -15.02 -1.01 -2.02
C ARG A 155 -15.82 -1.22 -0.73
N ILE A 156 -16.17 -0.14 -0.06
CA ILE A 156 -17.06 -0.17 1.10
C ILE A 156 -18.43 -0.71 0.67
N GLY A 157 -18.97 -1.66 1.44
CA GLY A 157 -20.18 -2.39 1.08
C GLY A 157 -20.01 -3.46 -0.02
N GLY A 158 -18.82 -3.55 -0.64
CA GLY A 158 -18.46 -4.60 -1.58
C GLY A 158 -18.03 -5.91 -0.90
N SER A 159 -17.85 -6.95 -1.73
CA SER A 159 -17.38 -8.28 -1.31
C SER A 159 -15.96 -8.23 -0.75
N ASP A 160 -15.71 -9.01 0.30
CA ASP A 160 -14.37 -9.21 0.88
C ASP A 160 -13.61 -10.34 0.15
N THR A 161 -14.30 -11.08 -0.72
CA THR A 161 -13.72 -12.20 -1.48
C THR A 161 -13.21 -11.72 -2.82
N ALA A 162 -11.92 -11.96 -3.08
CA ALA A 162 -11.32 -11.73 -4.38
C ALA A 162 -11.97 -12.58 -5.46
N SER A 163 -12.26 -11.95 -6.61
CA SER A 163 -12.88 -12.62 -7.77
C SER A 163 -11.88 -13.46 -8.58
N PHE A 164 -10.59 -13.35 -8.25
CA PHE A 164 -9.47 -14.08 -8.84
C PHE A 164 -8.35 -14.19 -7.80
N ASP A 165 -7.31 -14.97 -8.12
CA ASP A 165 -6.17 -15.16 -7.23
C ASP A 165 -5.28 -13.90 -7.20
N ILE A 166 -4.98 -13.41 -5.98
CA ILE A 166 -4.12 -12.25 -5.74
C ILE A 166 -3.06 -12.70 -4.73
N PRO A 167 -1.84 -13.03 -5.19
CA PRO A 167 -0.86 -13.76 -4.38
C PRO A 167 -0.30 -12.96 -3.19
N LEU A 168 -0.40 -11.62 -3.19
CA LEU A 168 0.20 -10.72 -2.20
C LEU A 168 1.65 -11.09 -1.86
N THR A 169 2.45 -11.31 -2.90
CA THR A 169 3.84 -11.73 -2.75
C THR A 169 4.67 -10.70 -1.97
N GLU A 170 5.37 -11.16 -0.94
CA GLU A 170 6.40 -10.38 -0.27
C GLU A 170 7.60 -10.16 -1.21
N ILE A 171 7.97 -8.90 -1.41
CA ILE A 171 9.10 -8.53 -2.25
C ILE A 171 10.36 -8.44 -1.40
N SER A 172 11.42 -9.06 -1.90
CA SER A 172 12.71 -9.16 -1.26
C SER A 172 13.31 -7.77 -1.05
N PRO A 173 13.89 -7.50 0.13
CA PRO A 173 14.49 -6.22 0.41
C PRO A 173 15.65 -5.94 -0.55
N CYS A 174 15.76 -4.69 -0.99
CA CYS A 174 16.83 -4.25 -1.88
C CYS A 174 18.09 -3.94 -1.05
N PRO A 175 19.24 -4.56 -1.34
CA PRO A 175 20.46 -4.38 -0.55
C PRO A 175 21.15 -3.04 -0.77
N GLY A 176 20.84 -2.34 -1.88
CA GLY A 176 21.48 -1.08 -2.28
C GLY A 176 20.87 -0.52 -3.57
N PRO A 177 21.37 0.60 -4.11
CA PRO A 177 20.85 1.21 -5.34
C PRO A 177 21.07 0.36 -6.61
N GLU A 178 22.06 -0.53 -6.63
CA GLU A 178 22.44 -1.36 -7.77
C GLU A 178 21.54 -2.57 -7.99
N VAL A 179 20.70 -2.93 -7.01
CA VAL A 179 19.89 -4.15 -7.07
C VAL A 179 18.44 -3.81 -6.77
N ARG A 180 17.55 -4.28 -7.63
CA ARG A 180 16.10 -4.29 -7.41
C ARG A 180 15.53 -5.67 -7.64
N HIS A 181 14.29 -5.87 -7.21
CA HIS A 181 13.57 -7.11 -7.38
C HIS A 181 12.29 -6.85 -8.16
N VAL A 182 12.03 -7.68 -9.18
CA VAL A 182 10.80 -7.64 -9.98
C VAL A 182 9.58 -7.69 -9.07
N GLN A 183 8.69 -6.73 -9.26
CA GLN A 183 7.43 -6.63 -8.53
C GLN A 183 6.46 -7.73 -8.96
N ASP A 184 5.49 -8.04 -8.09
CA ASP A 184 4.35 -8.86 -8.46
C ASP A 184 3.23 -7.97 -8.99
N TYR A 185 3.01 -8.05 -10.30
CA TYR A 185 1.97 -7.32 -11.01
C TYR A 185 0.64 -8.08 -11.04
N VAL A 186 0.62 -9.38 -10.70
CA VAL A 186 -0.59 -10.19 -10.81
C VAL A 186 -1.69 -9.62 -9.93
N GLY A 187 -2.86 -9.45 -10.54
CA GLY A 187 -4.05 -8.88 -9.94
C GLY A 187 -4.14 -7.36 -9.97
N ARG A 188 -3.05 -6.64 -10.31
CA ARG A 188 -3.11 -5.19 -10.49
C ARG A 188 -3.98 -4.83 -11.70
N ASN A 189 -4.68 -3.72 -11.59
CA ASN A 189 -5.24 -3.07 -12.76
C ASN A 189 -4.10 -2.54 -13.64
N LEU A 190 -4.18 -2.71 -14.96
CA LEU A 190 -3.10 -2.33 -15.87
C LEU A 190 -2.77 -0.83 -15.78
N ALA A 191 -3.77 0.03 -15.61
CA ALA A 191 -3.59 1.47 -15.44
C ALA A 191 -2.82 1.86 -14.15
N ALA A 192 -2.71 0.94 -13.19
CA ALA A 192 -1.97 1.13 -11.94
C ALA A 192 -0.63 0.38 -11.92
N ALA A 193 -0.27 -0.34 -12.98
CA ALA A 193 0.94 -1.16 -13.02
C ALA A 193 2.22 -0.31 -13.10
N GLY A 194 2.15 0.90 -13.66
CA GLY A 194 3.31 1.76 -13.87
C GLY A 194 2.90 3.18 -14.26
N TYR A 195 3.70 3.82 -15.10
CA TYR A 195 3.46 5.15 -15.67
C TYR A 195 3.72 5.14 -17.18
N ILE A 196 3.13 6.07 -17.91
CA ILE A 196 3.41 6.27 -19.33
C ILE A 196 4.62 7.19 -19.47
N SER A 197 5.69 6.68 -20.07
CA SER A 197 6.90 7.44 -20.34
C SER A 197 6.65 8.53 -21.39
N LEU A 198 7.57 9.50 -21.49
CA LEU A 198 7.51 10.50 -22.57
C LEU A 198 7.58 9.88 -23.98
N GLY A 199 8.11 8.65 -24.09
CA GLY A 199 8.14 7.87 -25.33
C GLY A 199 6.80 7.19 -25.68
N GLY A 200 5.84 7.18 -24.76
CA GLY A 200 4.54 6.51 -24.92
C GLY A 200 4.49 5.08 -24.38
N ASP A 201 5.63 4.53 -23.94
CA ASP A 201 5.68 3.18 -23.39
C ASP A 201 5.13 3.16 -21.95
N LEU A 202 4.39 2.11 -21.60
CA LEU A 202 4.10 1.79 -20.21
C LEU A 202 5.37 1.27 -19.54
N ARG A 203 5.80 1.91 -18.45
CA ARG A 203 7.00 1.53 -17.71
C ARG A 203 6.75 1.54 -16.22
N ASP A 204 7.54 0.80 -15.47
CA ASP A 204 7.59 0.93 -14.01
C ASP A 204 9.00 1.29 -13.55
N ALA A 205 9.08 2.02 -12.44
CA ALA A 205 10.32 2.51 -11.89
C ALA A 205 10.94 1.47 -10.94
N TYR A 206 12.22 1.20 -11.12
CA TYR A 206 13.01 0.30 -10.29
C TYR A 206 14.23 1.07 -9.79
N GLY A 207 14.06 1.80 -8.67
CA GLY A 207 15.08 2.72 -8.17
C GLY A 207 15.33 3.88 -9.15
N LYS A 208 16.56 3.96 -9.66
CA LYS A 208 16.95 4.94 -10.71
C LYS A 208 16.74 4.40 -12.12
N GLY A 209 16.52 3.09 -12.28
CA GLY A 209 16.19 2.47 -13.56
C GLY A 209 14.68 2.36 -13.78
N ASN A 210 14.31 1.83 -14.94
CA ASN A 210 12.92 1.55 -15.29
C ASN A 210 12.84 0.35 -16.22
N VAL A 211 11.73 -0.36 -16.18
CA VAL A 211 11.47 -1.54 -17.02
C VAL A 211 10.20 -1.27 -17.81
N GLU A 212 10.23 -1.58 -19.10
CA GLU A 212 9.05 -1.53 -19.96
C GLU A 212 8.09 -2.67 -19.60
N LEU A 213 6.81 -2.34 -19.45
CA LEU A 213 5.75 -3.32 -19.23
C LEU A 213 4.96 -3.46 -20.52
N VAL A 214 5.02 -4.64 -21.13
CA VAL A 214 4.38 -4.92 -22.42
C VAL A 214 3.10 -5.72 -22.18
N PRO A 215 1.92 -5.07 -22.22
CA PRO A 215 0.66 -5.78 -22.01
C PRO A 215 0.29 -6.61 -23.25
N VAL A 216 -0.11 -7.86 -23.00
CA VAL A 216 -0.61 -8.79 -24.02
C VAL A 216 -2.00 -9.25 -23.59
N ALA A 217 -3.02 -8.79 -24.31
CA ALA A 217 -4.40 -9.22 -24.08
C ALA A 217 -4.56 -10.71 -24.40
N ASP A 218 -5.22 -11.44 -23.51
CA ASP A 218 -5.54 -12.86 -23.71
C ASP A 218 -6.53 -13.13 -24.85
N ASP A 219 -7.38 -12.16 -25.17
CA ASP A 219 -8.30 -12.16 -26.31
C ASP A 219 -7.66 -11.71 -27.64
N GLY A 220 -6.37 -11.33 -27.61
CA GLY A 220 -5.62 -10.84 -28.77
C GLY A 220 -5.93 -9.39 -29.17
N SER A 221 -6.71 -8.65 -28.37
CA SER A 221 -6.98 -7.23 -28.61
C SER A 221 -5.71 -6.38 -28.51
N PHE A 222 -5.65 -5.32 -29.32
CA PHE A 222 -4.66 -4.28 -29.15
C PHE A 222 -5.00 -3.43 -27.92
N ILE A 223 -3.99 -3.15 -27.09
CA ILE A 223 -4.10 -2.28 -25.92
C ILE A 223 -3.32 -1.01 -26.21
N ASP A 224 -4.02 0.11 -26.32
CA ASP A 224 -3.39 1.42 -26.40
C ASP A 224 -2.94 1.86 -25.00
N THR A 225 -1.64 1.72 -24.71
CA THR A 225 -1.06 2.15 -23.44
C THR A 225 -1.03 3.67 -23.29
N GLY A 226 -1.25 4.43 -24.37
CA GLY A 226 -1.41 5.89 -24.29
C GLY A 226 -2.77 6.34 -23.75
N ASP A 227 -3.75 5.44 -23.68
CA ASP A 227 -5.10 5.72 -23.19
C ASP A 227 -5.36 4.98 -21.86
N ILE A 228 -5.33 5.75 -20.77
CA ILE A 228 -5.60 5.22 -19.44
C ILE A 228 -7.01 4.63 -19.33
N GLU A 229 -8.01 5.14 -20.05
CA GLU A 229 -9.38 4.61 -20.00
C GLU A 229 -9.48 3.23 -20.65
N VAL A 230 -8.61 2.93 -21.63
CA VAL A 230 -8.46 1.58 -22.19
C VAL A 230 -7.78 0.67 -21.15
N MET A 231 -6.67 1.13 -20.57
CA MET A 231 -5.91 0.32 -19.60
C MET A 231 -6.72 -0.03 -18.35
N LYS A 232 -7.60 0.86 -17.87
CA LYS A 232 -8.50 0.63 -16.73
C LYS A 232 -9.39 -0.60 -16.90
N GLN A 233 -9.63 -1.04 -18.14
CA GLN A 233 -10.47 -2.19 -18.46
C GLN A 233 -9.75 -3.53 -18.30
N TYR A 234 -8.46 -3.54 -18.00
CA TYR A 234 -7.64 -4.75 -17.94
C TYR A 234 -7.04 -4.96 -16.56
N ARG A 235 -6.97 -6.24 -16.15
CA ARG A 235 -6.18 -6.69 -15.01
C ARG A 235 -5.07 -7.63 -15.47
N VAL A 236 -3.94 -7.59 -14.77
CA VAL A 236 -2.82 -8.51 -15.01
C VAL A 236 -3.14 -9.88 -14.42
N VAL A 237 -2.97 -10.93 -15.22
CA VAL A 237 -3.22 -12.33 -14.81
C VAL A 237 -1.96 -13.17 -14.78
N SER A 238 -0.90 -12.77 -15.47
CA SER A 238 0.44 -13.35 -15.31
C SER A 238 1.52 -12.42 -15.86
N GLN A 239 2.76 -12.67 -15.48
CA GLN A 239 3.96 -12.00 -15.98
C GLN A 239 5.00 -13.04 -16.41
N ASN A 240 5.81 -12.72 -17.43
CA ASN A 240 6.81 -13.66 -17.95
C ASN A 240 8.10 -13.75 -17.11
N VAL A 241 8.32 -12.79 -16.21
CA VAL A 241 9.45 -12.78 -15.26
C VAL A 241 8.91 -12.95 -13.86
N GLU A 242 9.39 -13.94 -13.11
CA GLU A 242 8.90 -14.24 -11.76
C GLU A 242 9.14 -13.05 -10.80
N PRO A 243 8.18 -12.74 -9.89
CA PRO A 243 8.42 -11.82 -8.80
C PRO A 243 9.68 -12.22 -8.02
N ASN A 244 10.38 -11.25 -7.44
CA ASN A 244 11.68 -11.45 -6.78
C ASN A 244 12.86 -11.81 -7.69
N THR A 245 12.69 -11.85 -9.02
CA THR A 245 13.84 -11.90 -9.92
C THR A 245 14.70 -10.65 -9.75
N GLU A 246 16.02 -10.83 -9.60
CA GLU A 246 16.97 -9.72 -9.44
C GLU A 246 17.11 -8.91 -10.73
N ILE A 247 17.03 -7.59 -10.60
CA ILE A 247 17.41 -6.62 -11.61
C ILE A 247 18.67 -5.92 -11.11
N SER A 248 19.78 -6.10 -11.81
CA SER A 248 21.06 -5.47 -11.48
C SER A 248 21.27 -4.25 -12.38
N PHE A 249 21.77 -3.17 -11.79
CA PHE A 249 22.08 -1.91 -12.44
C PHE A 249 23.58 -1.61 -12.33
N SER A 250 24.10 -1.00 -13.39
CA SER A 250 25.39 -0.29 -13.36
C SER A 250 25.12 1.18 -13.60
N PHE A 251 25.89 2.03 -12.93
CA PHE A 251 25.76 3.47 -13.02
C PHE A 251 26.98 4.06 -13.70
N ASP A 252 26.76 5.15 -14.43
CA ASP A 252 27.81 5.93 -15.03
C ASP A 252 28.81 6.39 -13.93
N PRO A 253 30.11 6.15 -14.09
CA PRO A 253 31.09 6.46 -13.05
C PRO A 253 31.32 7.97 -12.85
N GLU A 254 31.01 8.80 -13.86
CA GLU A 254 31.05 10.26 -13.78
C GLU A 254 29.75 10.82 -13.19
N TYR A 255 28.62 10.17 -13.52
CA TYR A 255 27.29 10.53 -13.06
C TYR A 255 26.63 9.33 -12.36
N GLY A 256 27.03 9.06 -11.11
CA GLY A 256 26.63 7.88 -10.32
C GLY A 256 25.12 7.68 -10.06
N ASN A 257 24.28 8.52 -10.64
CA ASN A 257 22.83 8.44 -10.63
C ASN A 257 22.21 8.13 -12.01
N LEU A 258 23.02 8.06 -13.08
CA LEU A 258 22.59 7.68 -14.42
C LEU A 258 22.85 6.21 -14.65
N VAL A 259 21.80 5.45 -15.01
CA VAL A 259 21.94 4.02 -15.34
C VAL A 259 22.68 3.87 -16.67
N GLU A 260 23.83 3.18 -16.64
CA GLU A 260 24.61 2.85 -17.83
C GLU A 260 24.08 1.55 -18.48
N SER A 261 23.79 0.54 -17.66
CA SER A 261 23.18 -0.71 -18.11
C SER A 261 22.37 -1.39 -17.01
N GLN A 262 21.40 -2.21 -17.40
CA GLN A 262 20.56 -3.00 -16.49
C GLN A 262 20.27 -4.38 -17.07
N SER A 263 20.09 -5.38 -16.19
CA SER A 263 19.94 -6.80 -16.57
C SER A 263 18.58 -7.16 -17.17
N LEU A 264 17.55 -6.35 -16.94
CA LEU A 264 16.18 -6.58 -17.42
C LEU A 264 15.65 -5.29 -18.06
N GLN A 265 15.11 -5.37 -19.28
CA GLN A 265 14.58 -4.20 -20.00
C GLN A 265 13.05 -4.22 -20.09
N GLU A 266 12.45 -5.41 -20.12
CA GLU A 266 11.04 -5.60 -20.45
C GLU A 266 10.43 -6.73 -19.61
N ILE A 267 9.17 -6.56 -19.21
CA ILE A 267 8.31 -7.60 -18.64
C ILE A 267 7.03 -7.67 -19.48
N GLU A 268 6.72 -8.84 -20.02
CA GLU A 268 5.43 -9.11 -20.66
C GLU A 268 4.38 -9.34 -19.56
N LEU A 269 3.29 -8.59 -19.61
CA LEU A 269 2.14 -8.75 -18.72
C LEU A 269 0.98 -9.32 -19.52
N ARG A 270 0.58 -10.56 -19.23
CA ARG A 270 -0.67 -11.08 -19.78
C ARG A 270 -1.82 -10.45 -19.01
N VAL A 271 -2.79 -9.93 -19.75
CA VAL A 271 -3.93 -9.23 -19.17
C VAL A 271 -5.25 -9.76 -19.70
N THR A 272 -6.27 -9.66 -18.85
CA THR A 272 -7.65 -10.05 -19.17
C THR A 272 -8.56 -8.85 -18.92
N ARG A 273 -9.60 -8.70 -19.76
CA ARG A 273 -10.63 -7.69 -19.52
C ARG A 273 -11.35 -7.94 -18.20
N ILE A 274 -11.64 -6.86 -17.48
CA ILE A 274 -12.43 -6.89 -16.25
C ILE A 274 -13.89 -6.86 -16.68
N ASP A 275 -14.66 -7.89 -16.29
CA ASP A 275 -16.10 -7.90 -16.48
C ASP A 275 -16.72 -6.81 -15.59
N GLN A 276 -17.40 -5.84 -16.22
CA GLN A 276 -18.10 -4.75 -15.53
C GLN A 276 -19.51 -5.16 -15.08
#